data_AF-A0A1Q3D944-F1
#
_entry.id   AF-A0A1Q3D944-F1
#
_cell.length_a   1.000
_cell.length_b   1.000
_cell.length_c   1.000
_cell.angle_alpha   90.00
_cell.angle_beta   90.00
_cell.angle_gamma   90.00
#
_symmetry.space_group_name_H-M   'P 1'
#
loop_
_entity.id
_entity.type
_entity.pdbx_description
1 polymer ?
#
loop_
_entity_poly.entity_id
_entity_poly.type
_entity_poly.pdbx_seq_one_letter_code
_entity_poly.pdbx_strand_id
1 'polypeptide(L)'
;KVVKEQFEKKWGKWGRVQVISGANGNFLFKFDNSSSCDMVLSNGPWEVWGAYLALRRWEEGLSLSKDSFSSIPVWVKLANVPPELWTRPGLSYVASALGVPL
;
A
#
# COMPACT_ATOMS: atom_id res chain seq x y z
N LYS A 1 2.43 16.92 13.27
CA LYS A 1 3.26 17.76 12.36
C LYS A 1 4.36 16.94 11.70
N VAL A 2 5.26 16.30 12.47
CA VAL A 2 6.38 15.49 11.94
C VAL A 2 5.95 14.33 11.04
N VAL A 3 4.92 13.57 11.43
CA VAL A 3 4.42 12.42 10.64
C VAL A 3 3.93 12.83 9.24
N LYS A 4 3.26 13.98 9.13
CA LYS A 4 2.76 14.52 7.87
C LYS A 4 3.91 14.87 6.91
N GLU A 5 4.92 15.55 7.42
CA GLU A 5 6.11 15.94 6.63
C GLU A 5 6.87 14.71 6.10
N GLN A 6 6.89 13.61 6.86
CA GLN A 6 7.49 12.35 6.39
C GLN A 6 6.75 11.76 5.19
N PHE A 7 5.41 11.74 5.20
CA PHE A 7 4.63 11.24 4.06
C PHE A 7 4.80 12.13 2.83
N GLU A 8 4.74 13.45 3.01
CA GLU A 8 4.96 14.42 1.94
C GLU A 8 6.35 14.26 1.33
N LYS A 9 7.39 14.05 2.15
CA LYS A 9 8.74 13.75 1.67
C LYS A 9 8.84 12.40 0.95
N LYS A 10 8.22 11.35 1.50
CA LYS A 10 8.34 9.97 0.99
C LYS A 10 7.61 9.78 -0.35
N TRP A 11 6.45 10.43 -0.52
CA TRP A 11 5.59 10.27 -1.69
C TRP A 11 5.58 11.48 -2.63
N GLY A 12 6.19 12.60 -2.24
CA GLY A 12 6.29 13.82 -3.06
C GLY A 12 6.92 13.59 -4.43
N LYS A 13 7.79 12.57 -4.57
CA LYS A 13 8.39 12.16 -5.85
C LYS A 13 7.36 11.73 -6.91
N TRP A 14 6.18 11.29 -6.48
CA TRP A 14 5.11 10.86 -7.39
C TRP A 14 4.06 11.94 -7.61
N GLY A 15 4.15 13.07 -6.91
CA GLY A 15 3.19 14.16 -7.00
C GLY A 15 2.90 14.77 -5.64
N ARG A 16 2.17 15.89 -5.64
CA ARG A 16 1.73 16.53 -4.41
C ARG A 16 0.75 15.60 -3.68
N VAL A 17 1.02 15.38 -2.39
CA VAL A 17 0.12 14.68 -1.48
C VAL A 17 -0.31 15.63 -0.38
N GLN A 18 -1.60 15.67 -0.10
CA GLN A 18 -2.14 16.34 1.08
C GLN A 18 -2.47 15.29 2.12
N VAL A 19 -1.83 15.40 3.28
CA VAL A 19 -2.10 14.51 4.42
C VAL A 19 -3.12 15.15 5.34
N ILE A 20 -4.21 14.44 5.57
CA ILE A 20 -5.28 14.78 6.52
C ILE A 20 -5.21 13.75 7.65
N SER A 21 -4.96 14.21 8.87
CA SER A 21 -4.89 13.33 10.04
C SER A 21 -6.30 13.10 10.61
N GLY A 22 -6.70 11.84 10.76
CA GLY A 22 -7.92 11.44 11.46
C GLY A 22 -7.66 11.11 12.93
N ALA A 23 -8.66 10.54 13.59
CA ALA A 23 -8.51 10.01 14.95
C ALA A 23 -7.84 8.62 14.95
N ASN A 24 -7.29 8.22 16.09
CA ASN A 24 -6.80 6.86 16.37
C ASN A 24 -5.73 6.33 15.40
N GLY A 25 -4.88 7.22 14.87
CA GLY A 25 -3.79 6.83 13.96
C GLY A 25 -4.24 6.56 12.52
N ASN A 26 -5.46 6.96 12.15
CA ASN A 26 -5.91 6.93 10.77
C ASN A 26 -5.46 8.19 10.01
N PHE A 27 -5.14 8.01 8.73
CA PHE A 27 -4.73 9.09 7.85
C PHE A 27 -5.46 8.99 6.52
N LEU A 28 -5.86 10.15 5.98
CA LEU A 28 -6.35 10.28 4.62
C LEU A 28 -5.29 10.99 3.78
N PHE A 29 -5.05 10.45 2.59
CA PHE A 29 -4.06 10.95 1.64
C PHE A 29 -4.76 11.35 0.36
N LYS A 30 -4.78 12.65 0.08
CA LYS A 30 -5.34 13.18 -1.17
C LYS A 30 -4.21 13.44 -2.15
N PHE A 31 -4.30 12.80 -3.32
CA PHE A 31 -3.39 13.00 -4.43
C PHE A 31 -4.06 13.83 -5.52
N ASP A 32 -3.28 14.65 -6.21
CA ASP A 32 -3.80 15.48 -7.30
C ASP A 32 -4.13 14.67 -8.58
N ASN A 33 -3.59 13.44 -8.69
CA ASN A 33 -3.89 12.55 -9.81
C ASN A 33 -3.96 11.08 -9.35
N SER A 34 -4.71 10.26 -10.09
CA SER A 34 -4.89 8.83 -9.80
C SER A 34 -3.58 8.06 -9.91
N SER A 35 -2.73 8.39 -10.89
CA SER A 35 -1.46 7.72 -11.12
C SER A 35 -0.51 7.80 -9.92
N SER A 36 -0.48 8.93 -9.20
CA SER A 36 0.29 9.09 -7.96
C SER A 36 -0.23 8.16 -6.86
N CYS A 37 -1.56 8.05 -6.75
CA CYS A 37 -2.19 7.14 -5.80
C CYS A 37 -1.85 5.67 -6.13
N ASP A 38 -1.93 5.29 -7.41
CA ASP A 38 -1.56 3.94 -7.88
C ASP A 38 -0.09 3.62 -7.66
N MET A 39 0.80 4.59 -7.88
CA MET A 39 2.23 4.44 -7.59
C MET A 39 2.46 4.22 -6.09
N VAL A 40 1.81 4.98 -5.21
CA VAL A 40 1.94 4.77 -3.76
C VAL A 40 1.39 3.41 -3.35
N LEU A 41 0.22 3.00 -3.86
CA LEU A 41 -0.38 1.71 -3.53
C LEU A 41 0.45 0.52 -4.02
N SER A 42 1.11 0.63 -5.19
CA SER A 42 1.85 -0.48 -5.80
C SER A 42 3.30 -0.63 -5.30
N ASN A 43 3.90 0.44 -4.77
CA ASN A 43 5.31 0.48 -4.37
C ASN A 43 5.54 0.42 -2.85
N GLY A 44 4.57 -0.08 -2.08
CA GLY A 44 4.77 -0.39 -0.67
C GLY A 44 5.68 -1.63 -0.46
N PRO A 45 5.83 -2.13 0.78
CA PRO A 45 5.14 -1.71 1.99
C PRO A 45 5.72 -0.40 2.53
N TRP A 46 4.87 0.40 3.18
CA TRP A 46 5.28 1.69 3.72
C TRP A 46 5.51 1.58 5.22
N GLU A 47 6.76 1.73 5.65
CA GLU A 47 7.11 1.85 7.07
C GLU A 47 7.35 3.31 7.45
N VAL A 48 6.81 3.72 8.60
CA VAL A 48 7.11 5.00 9.24
C VAL A 48 7.27 4.76 10.74
N TRP A 49 8.47 4.99 11.25
CA TRP A 49 8.82 4.92 12.67
C TRP A 49 8.59 3.54 13.31
N GLY A 50 8.98 2.49 12.60
CA GLY A 50 8.81 1.10 13.00
C GLY A 50 7.40 0.55 12.77
N ALA A 51 6.45 1.36 12.28
CA ALA A 51 5.09 0.93 12.00
C ALA A 51 4.83 0.81 10.49
N TYR A 52 4.33 -0.34 10.05
CA TYR A 52 3.85 -0.52 8.69
C TYR A 52 2.46 0.07 8.50
N LEU A 53 2.23 0.70 7.35
CA LEU A 53 0.95 1.24 6.95
C LEU A 53 0.15 0.21 6.15
N ALA A 54 -1.10 0.01 6.55
CA ALA A 54 -2.11 -0.56 5.68
C ALA A 54 -2.72 0.58 4.85
N LEU A 55 -2.59 0.50 3.53
CA LEU A 55 -3.19 1.46 2.60
C LEU A 55 -4.28 0.78 1.78
N ARG A 56 -5.38 1.49 1.56
CA ARG A 56 -6.43 1.15 0.60
C ARG A 56 -6.87 2.40 -0.14
N ARG A 57 -7.44 2.20 -1.33
CA ARG A 57 -8.14 3.28 -2.02
C ARG A 57 -9.38 3.67 -1.22
N TRP A 58 -9.66 4.98 -1.17
CA TRP A 58 -10.87 5.50 -0.54
C TRP A 58 -12.10 5.14 -1.36
N GLU A 59 -13.15 4.71 -0.68
CA GLU A 59 -14.47 4.41 -1.23
C GLU A 59 -15.51 5.11 -0.35
N GLU A 60 -16.62 5.56 -0.95
CA GLU A 60 -17.70 6.18 -0.19
C GLU A 60 -18.29 5.17 0.81
N GLY A 61 -18.59 5.64 2.02
CA GLY A 61 -19.15 4.80 3.09
C GLY A 61 -18.12 4.03 3.93
N LEU A 62 -16.81 4.18 3.66
CA LEU A 62 -15.79 3.55 4.51
C LEU A 62 -15.70 4.18 5.89
N SER A 63 -15.69 3.31 6.92
CA SER A 63 -15.30 3.72 8.26
C SER A 63 -13.79 3.91 8.31
N LEU A 64 -13.34 5.01 8.90
CA LEU A 64 -11.95 5.23 9.28
C LEU A 64 -11.63 4.41 10.55
N SER A 65 -11.79 3.09 10.48
CA SER A 65 -11.45 2.15 11.54
C SER A 65 -10.51 1.07 10.99
N LYS A 66 -9.65 0.52 11.86
CA LYS A 66 -8.78 -0.61 11.48
C LYS A 66 -9.58 -1.82 11.00
N ASP A 67 -10.77 -2.02 11.57
CA ASP A 67 -11.70 -3.10 11.21
C ASP A 67 -12.26 -2.99 9.79
N SER A 68 -12.06 -1.86 9.11
CA SER A 68 -12.48 -1.68 7.71
C SER A 68 -11.61 -2.47 6.71
N PHE A 69 -10.49 -3.04 7.14
CA PHE A 69 -9.62 -3.87 6.29
C PHE A 69 -9.93 -5.35 6.51
N SER A 70 -10.54 -6.01 5.52
CA SER A 70 -10.69 -7.47 5.50
C SER A 70 -9.42 -8.19 5.03
N SER A 71 -8.61 -7.51 4.21
CA SER A 71 -7.32 -7.95 3.72
C SER A 71 -6.42 -6.74 3.46
N ILE A 72 -5.11 -6.97 3.41
CA ILE A 72 -4.12 -5.95 3.07
C ILE A 72 -3.21 -6.46 1.94
N PRO A 73 -2.81 -5.59 0.99
CA PRO A 73 -1.76 -5.96 0.05
C PRO A 73 -0.43 -6.12 0.79
N VAL A 74 0.25 -7.23 0.56
CA VAL A 74 1.58 -7.51 1.11
C VAL A 74 2.56 -7.80 -0.03
N TRP A 75 3.80 -7.34 0.12
CA TRP A 75 4.88 -7.66 -0.81
C TRP A 75 5.65 -8.84 -0.25
N VAL A 76 5.77 -9.88 -1.06
CA VAL A 76 6.46 -11.11 -0.68
C VAL A 76 7.67 -11.30 -1.57
N LYS A 77 8.78 -11.69 -0.97
CA LYS A 77 9.97 -12.08 -1.71
C LYS A 77 9.95 -13.60 -1.89
N LEU A 78 9.66 -14.06 -3.10
CA LEU A 78 9.77 -15.47 -3.45
C LEU A 78 11.26 -15.82 -3.62
N ALA A 79 11.73 -16.84 -2.92
CA ALA A 79 13.10 -17.33 -3.01
C ALA A 79 13.09 -18.77 -3.52
N ASN A 80 14.15 -19.17 -4.23
CA ASN A 80 14.32 -20.53 -4.77
C ASN A 80 13.16 -20.99 -5.68
N VAL A 81 12.58 -20.07 -6.45
CA VAL A 81 11.55 -20.44 -7.44
C VAL A 81 12.23 -21.18 -8.60
N PRO A 82 11.76 -22.37 -8.98
CA PRO A 82 12.29 -23.09 -10.14
C PRO A 82 12.25 -22.23 -11.41
N PRO A 83 13.29 -22.27 -12.27
CA PRO A 83 13.35 -21.48 -13.50
C PRO A 83 12.13 -21.66 -14.41
N GLU A 84 11.52 -22.85 -14.41
CA GLU A 84 10.35 -23.19 -15.22
C GLU A 84 9.09 -22.41 -14.79
N LEU A 85 9.04 -21.99 -13.52
CA LEU A 85 7.95 -21.18 -12.96
C LEU A 85 8.21 -19.68 -13.07
N TRP A 86 9.32 -19.25 -13.69
CA TRP A 86 9.68 -17.83 -13.84
C TRP A 86 8.90 -17.12 -14.95
N THR A 87 7.61 -17.40 -15.02
CA THR A 87 6.64 -16.82 -15.95
C THR A 87 5.52 -16.15 -15.16
N ARG A 88 4.76 -15.24 -15.78
CA ARG A 88 3.61 -14.61 -15.11
C ARG A 88 2.63 -15.67 -14.54
N PRO A 89 2.25 -16.72 -15.29
CA PRO A 89 1.38 -17.77 -14.73
C PRO A 89 2.05 -18.57 -13.61
N GLY A 90 3.34 -18.92 -13.74
CA GLY A 90 4.06 -19.69 -12.73
C GLY A 90 4.24 -18.94 -11.41
N LEU A 91 4.61 -17.66 -11.47
CA LEU A 91 4.72 -16.81 -10.28
C LEU A 91 3.36 -16.56 -9.63
N SER A 92 2.31 -16.36 -10.43
CA SER A 92 0.94 -16.23 -9.93
C SER A 92 0.48 -17.51 -9.22
N TYR A 93 0.78 -18.68 -9.79
CA TYR A 93 0.49 -19.97 -9.14
C TYR A 93 1.18 -20.10 -7.78
N VAL A 94 2.48 -19.79 -7.68
CA VAL A 94 3.21 -19.84 -6.40
C VAL A 94 2.64 -18.83 -5.39
N ALA A 95 2.38 -17.60 -5.82
CA ALA A 95 1.83 -16.55 -4.95
C ALA A 95 0.40 -16.86 -4.47
N SER A 96 -0.37 -17.66 -5.24
CA SER A 96 -1.75 -18.03 -4.90
C SER A 96 -1.88 -18.81 -3.58
N ALA A 97 -0.80 -19.45 -3.13
CA ALA A 97 -0.75 -20.11 -1.84
C ALA A 97 -0.85 -19.13 -0.65
N LEU A 98 -0.52 -17.85 -0.87
CA LEU A 98 -0.53 -16.81 0.17
C LEU A 98 -1.81 -15.97 0.13
N GLY A 99 -2.53 -15.96 -1.00
CA GLY A 99 -3.71 -15.13 -1.19
C GLY A 99 -4.04 -14.95 -2.66
N VAL A 100 -4.71 -13.85 -3.01
CA VAL A 100 -5.00 -13.49 -4.40
C VAL A 100 -3.83 -12.66 -4.94
N PRO A 101 -3.06 -13.16 -5.92
CA PRO A 101 -1.98 -12.38 -6.54
C PRO A 101 -2.52 -11.15 -7.26
N LEU A 102 -1.77 -10.04 -7.19
CA LEU A 102 -2.08 -8.78 -7.89
C LEU A 102 -1.54 -8.76 -9.32
#